data_AF-A0A6L9S674-F1
#
_entry.id   AF-A0A6L9S674-F1
#
_cell.length_a   1.000
_cell.length_b   1.000
_cell.length_c   1.000
_cell.angle_alpha   90.00
_cell.angle_beta   90.00
_cell.angle_gamma   90.00
#
_symmetry.space_group_name_H-M   'P 1'
#
loop_
_entity.id
_entity.type
_entity.pdbx_description
1 polymer ?
#
loop_
_entity_poly.entity_id
_entity_poly.type
_entity_poly.pdbx_seq_one_letter_code
_entity_poly.pdbx_strand_id
1 'polypeptide(L)'
;MRLTWVQPEDLVGHALHQARQDRVDVDDLREQWVAAGGDPAPLHSGASDVPAPDPLRATAVRILDEIDQRPSPFDTVEPTGLAEIRAVAPAWAQATEPSGARPRSPSPWPSPWPSPSPSDELIDRVHGAWLGRAAGCLLGKPVEKIPRRGIREILEATGRWPLAGWFTAEGLPDDVAARRPWNRRSAVTSLAENIDGMPEDDDLNFPMLNLSLLQAHGAGLGTEDVAAAWLAELPAGRVFTAERVAYRNLLLGITPPRTARVRNPFRDWIGAQIRGDVFGWVYPGDPARAAELAWHDAVLSHTRNGVYGEMFVAAACAASLVADSVDEVLDAGLSVIPASSRYAEAVRFARALPGEYPDFEDGMDAVERRYGDLHWVHVLNNAALTVAALVYAGQTPPSVTGDRFSRAITLVVSGGWDTDSNGATVGSVLGGLLGASSLPEYWIAPLRNRVSSTLSGFDGIGFDELARRTLAVARDM
;
A
#
# COMPACT_ATOMS: atom_id res chain seq x y z
N MET A 1 -25.15 17.22 3.02
CA MET A 1 -24.20 16.10 3.21
C MET A 1 -22.85 16.70 3.57
N ARG A 2 -22.19 16.24 4.64
CA ARG A 2 -20.81 16.65 5.00
C ARG A 2 -19.84 15.58 4.50
N LEU A 3 -18.87 15.99 3.68
CA LEU A 3 -17.84 15.08 3.19
C LEU A 3 -16.75 14.95 4.25
N THR A 4 -16.32 13.72 4.54
CA THR A 4 -15.25 13.42 5.51
C THR A 4 -13.89 13.85 4.98
N TRP A 5 -12.93 14.08 5.88
CA TRP A 5 -11.53 14.39 5.55
C TRP A 5 -11.27 15.73 4.84
N VAL A 6 -12.27 16.61 4.74
CA VAL A 6 -12.12 17.91 4.04
C VAL A 6 -12.54 19.12 4.86
N GLN A 7 -13.23 18.92 5.98
CA GLN A 7 -13.68 20.01 6.84
C GLN A 7 -12.49 20.56 7.63
N PRO A 8 -12.21 21.87 7.59
CA PRO A 8 -11.05 22.42 8.29
C PRO A 8 -11.01 22.06 9.79
N GLU A 9 -12.15 22.15 10.47
CA GLU A 9 -12.27 21.81 11.90
C GLU A 9 -11.96 20.34 12.21
N ASP A 10 -12.29 19.43 11.29
CA ASP A 10 -12.03 18.00 11.46
C ASP A 10 -10.55 17.68 11.17
N LEU A 11 -9.84 18.55 10.45
CA LEU A 11 -8.44 18.34 10.05
C LEU A 11 -7.43 18.82 11.10
N VAL A 12 -7.77 19.79 11.96
CA VAL A 12 -6.80 20.39 12.90
C VAL A 12 -6.20 19.35 13.85
N GLY A 13 -7.02 18.48 14.46
CA GLY A 13 -6.52 17.43 15.36
C GLY A 13 -5.55 16.48 14.66
N HIS A 14 -5.86 16.09 13.42
CA HIS A 14 -4.98 15.27 12.58
C HIS A 14 -3.69 16.01 12.21
N ALA A 15 -3.78 17.31 11.86
CA ALA A 15 -2.61 18.13 11.51
C ALA A 15 -1.67 18.36 12.69
N LEU A 16 -2.21 18.61 13.88
CA LEU A 16 -1.42 18.73 15.11
C LEU A 16 -0.74 17.40 15.45
N HIS A 17 -1.44 16.27 15.27
CA HIS A 17 -0.88 14.94 15.48
C HIS A 17 0.27 14.64 14.50
N GLN A 18 0.03 14.85 13.20
CA GLN A 18 1.05 14.68 12.15
C GLN A 18 2.25 15.61 12.39
N ALA A 19 2.02 16.87 12.76
CA ALA A 19 3.09 17.82 13.07
C ALA A 19 3.99 17.32 14.22
N ARG A 20 3.40 16.74 15.27
CA ARG A 20 4.16 16.12 16.36
C ARG A 20 4.96 14.91 15.89
N GLN A 21 4.39 14.05 15.04
CA GLN A 21 5.12 12.93 14.43
C GLN A 21 6.31 13.41 13.58
N ASP A 22 6.15 14.55 12.93
CA ASP A 22 7.19 15.24 12.16
C ASP A 22 8.11 16.13 13.00
N ARG A 23 7.97 16.12 14.34
CA ARG A 23 8.76 16.94 15.27
C ARG A 23 8.71 18.45 14.96
N VAL A 24 7.59 18.91 14.44
CA VAL A 24 7.28 20.33 14.27
C VAL A 24 6.71 20.86 15.58
N ASP A 25 7.26 21.96 16.09
CA ASP A 25 6.72 22.64 17.28
C ASP A 25 5.37 23.28 16.91
N VAL A 26 4.30 22.84 17.57
CA VAL A 26 2.91 23.29 17.36
C VAL A 26 2.15 23.45 18.67
N ASP A 27 2.84 23.55 19.81
CA ASP A 27 2.17 23.61 21.11
C ASP A 27 1.36 24.90 21.28
N ASP A 28 1.86 26.03 20.78
CA ASP A 28 1.13 27.30 20.75
C ASP A 28 -0.13 27.21 19.88
N LEU A 29 -0.09 26.49 18.76
CA LEU A 29 -1.25 26.29 17.88
C LEU A 29 -2.28 25.36 18.51
N ARG A 30 -1.83 24.33 19.20
CA ARG A 30 -2.69 23.44 19.98
C ARG A 30 -3.39 24.22 21.09
N GLU A 31 -2.69 25.09 21.81
CA GLU A 31 -3.28 25.95 22.83
C GLU A 31 -4.31 26.92 22.24
N GLN A 32 -4.00 27.55 21.11
CA GLN A 32 -4.95 28.41 20.38
C GLN A 32 -6.19 27.64 19.94
N TRP A 33 -6.03 26.41 19.45
CA TRP A 33 -7.14 25.57 19.01
C TRP A 33 -8.08 25.21 20.17
N VAL A 34 -7.53 24.76 21.29
CA VAL A 34 -8.30 24.41 22.49
C VAL A 34 -8.98 25.63 23.08
N ALA A 35 -8.29 26.78 23.14
CA ALA A 35 -8.87 28.02 23.63
C ALA A 35 -10.04 28.52 22.77
N ALA A 36 -10.05 28.21 21.47
CA ALA A 36 -11.15 28.50 20.56
C ALA A 36 -12.34 27.52 20.71
N GLY A 37 -12.21 26.46 21.52
CA GLY A 37 -13.21 25.43 21.72
C GLY A 37 -13.06 24.20 20.80
N GLY A 38 -11.89 24.05 20.17
CA GLY A 38 -11.54 22.88 19.36
C GLY A 38 -11.02 21.71 20.18
N ASP A 39 -11.13 20.50 19.63
CA ASP A 39 -10.66 19.28 20.30
C ASP A 39 -9.15 19.03 20.06
N PRO A 40 -8.34 18.78 21.09
CA PRO A 40 -6.91 18.55 20.94
C PRO A 40 -6.55 17.21 20.29
N ALA A 41 -7.46 16.22 20.26
CA ALA A 41 -7.23 14.90 19.71
C ALA A 41 -7.96 14.72 18.37
N PRO A 42 -7.46 13.84 17.49
CA PRO A 42 -8.24 13.40 16.33
C PRO A 42 -9.52 12.69 16.80
N LEU A 43 -10.67 13.35 16.66
CA LEU A 43 -11.94 12.83 17.16
C LEU A 43 -12.59 11.77 16.26
N HIS A 44 -12.35 11.83 14.95
CA HIS A 44 -13.17 11.11 13.98
C HIS A 44 -12.35 10.50 12.85
N SER A 45 -12.71 9.27 12.48
CA SER A 45 -12.36 8.64 11.19
C SER A 45 -13.29 9.10 10.04
N GLY A 46 -13.89 10.29 10.19
CA GLY A 46 -15.02 10.77 9.41
C GLY A 46 -15.25 12.28 9.56
N ALA A 47 -16.30 12.81 8.93
CA ALA A 47 -16.74 14.18 9.16
C ALA A 47 -17.50 14.26 10.48
N SER A 48 -17.35 15.38 11.20
CA SER A 48 -18.27 15.72 12.28
C SER A 48 -19.72 15.79 11.79
N ASP A 49 -20.68 15.38 12.62
CA ASP A 49 -22.10 15.34 12.25
C ASP A 49 -22.69 16.75 12.04
N VAL A 50 -22.22 17.71 12.82
CA VAL A 50 -22.70 19.10 12.83
C VAL A 50 -21.55 20.05 12.45
N PRO A 51 -21.77 21.04 11.57
CA PRO A 51 -20.76 22.04 11.27
C PRO A 51 -20.32 22.82 12.52
N ALA A 52 -19.02 23.04 12.66
CA ALA A 52 -18.50 23.96 13.66
C ALA A 52 -18.96 25.41 13.39
N PRO A 53 -19.11 26.26 14.43
CA PRO A 53 -19.41 27.68 14.24
C PRO A 53 -18.37 28.40 13.38
N ASP A 54 -18.79 29.41 12.61
CA ASP A 54 -17.91 30.16 11.70
C ASP A 54 -16.60 30.67 12.35
N PRO A 55 -16.59 31.20 13.59
CA PRO A 55 -15.35 31.63 14.24
C PRO A 55 -14.36 30.48 14.49
N LEU A 56 -14.86 29.29 14.84
CA LEU A 56 -14.03 28.11 15.07
C LEU A 56 -13.46 27.60 13.74
N ARG A 57 -14.28 27.55 12.68
CA ARG A 57 -13.84 27.18 11.32
C ARG A 57 -12.78 28.13 10.78
N ALA A 58 -12.92 29.44 10.99
CA ALA A 58 -11.91 30.42 10.61
C ALA A 58 -10.60 30.23 11.37
N THR A 59 -10.68 29.87 12.66
CA THR A 59 -9.49 29.53 13.46
C THR A 59 -8.82 28.25 12.97
N ALA A 60 -9.60 27.22 12.64
CA ALA A 60 -9.08 25.98 12.07
C ALA A 60 -8.28 26.23 10.79
N VAL A 61 -8.83 27.04 9.87
CA VAL A 61 -8.15 27.41 8.63
C VAL A 61 -6.81 28.10 8.89
N ARG A 62 -6.77 29.09 9.78
CA ARG A 62 -5.52 29.79 10.14
C ARG A 62 -4.48 28.86 10.74
N ILE A 63 -4.90 27.97 11.63
CA ILE A 63 -4.01 26.99 12.27
C ILE A 63 -3.43 26.03 11.23
N LEU A 64 -4.26 25.50 10.33
CA LEU A 64 -3.78 24.61 9.27
C LEU A 64 -2.78 25.32 8.35
N ASP A 65 -3.05 26.56 7.96
CA ASP A 65 -2.13 27.35 7.13
C ASP A 65 -0.79 27.60 7.85
N GLU A 66 -0.83 27.87 9.16
CA GLU A 66 0.36 28.09 9.97
C GLU A 66 1.18 26.79 10.15
N ILE A 67 0.53 25.64 10.38
CA ILE A 67 1.21 24.34 10.44
C ILE A 67 1.96 24.06 9.13
N ASP A 68 1.34 24.32 7.97
CA ASP A 68 1.93 24.06 6.65
C ASP A 68 3.21 24.88 6.39
N GLN A 69 3.40 26.01 7.08
CA GLN A 69 4.59 26.87 6.93
C GLN A 69 5.72 26.51 7.90
N ARG A 70 5.47 25.69 8.92
CA ARG A 70 6.48 25.40 9.93
C ARG A 70 7.47 24.33 9.45
N PRO A 71 8.79 24.55 9.63
CA PRO A 71 9.80 23.61 9.19
C PRO A 71 9.78 22.35 10.05
N SER A 72 10.04 21.21 9.42
CA SER A 72 10.31 19.95 10.12
C SER A 72 11.82 19.68 10.10
N PRO A 73 12.39 19.12 11.18
CA PRO A 73 13.76 18.60 11.12
C PRO A 73 13.94 17.50 10.06
N PHE A 74 12.85 16.85 9.61
CA PHE A 74 12.88 15.85 8.57
C PHE A 74 12.96 16.41 7.14
N ASP A 75 12.77 17.71 6.93
CA ASP A 75 12.80 18.31 5.58
C ASP A 75 14.12 18.08 4.84
N THR A 76 15.23 17.90 5.57
CA THR A 76 16.56 17.69 4.99
C THR A 76 16.95 16.22 4.87
N VAL A 77 16.44 15.35 5.74
CA VAL A 77 16.79 13.91 5.78
C VAL A 77 15.76 13.02 5.09
N GLU A 78 14.55 13.53 4.92
CA GLU A 78 13.44 12.89 4.21
C GLU A 78 12.89 13.87 3.15
N PRO A 79 13.67 14.19 2.10
CA PRO A 79 13.23 15.10 1.05
C PRO A 79 12.13 14.49 0.17
N THR A 80 11.17 15.29 -0.29
CA THR A 80 10.12 14.82 -1.21
C THR A 80 10.48 14.99 -2.68
N GLY A 81 11.37 15.92 -3.02
CA GLY A 81 11.74 16.16 -4.43
C GLY A 81 12.60 15.03 -4.99
N LEU A 82 12.34 14.62 -6.24
CA LEU A 82 13.00 13.47 -6.85
C LEU A 82 14.52 13.62 -6.92
N ALA A 83 15.02 14.81 -7.27
CA ALA A 83 16.45 15.10 -7.36
C ALA A 83 17.13 14.99 -5.99
N GLU A 84 16.49 15.53 -4.95
CA GLU A 84 16.97 15.45 -3.58
C GLU A 84 16.95 14.03 -3.05
N ILE A 85 15.90 13.24 -3.35
CA ILE A 85 15.84 11.81 -3.00
C ILE A 85 17.02 11.07 -3.65
N ARG A 86 17.24 11.24 -4.95
CA ARG A 86 18.36 10.61 -5.68
C ARG A 86 19.72 10.98 -5.09
N ALA A 87 19.88 12.22 -4.63
CA ALA A 87 21.12 12.68 -4.01
C ALA A 87 21.42 11.98 -2.67
N VAL A 88 20.38 11.56 -1.92
CA VAL A 88 20.52 10.89 -0.61
C VAL A 88 20.26 9.37 -0.67
N ALA A 89 19.94 8.84 -1.86
CA ALA A 89 19.77 7.42 -2.16
C ALA A 89 20.90 6.97 -3.13
N PRO A 90 22.12 6.73 -2.64
CA PRO A 90 23.29 6.50 -3.50
C PRO A 90 23.19 5.24 -4.36
N ALA A 91 22.42 4.23 -3.92
CA ALA A 91 22.17 3.02 -4.71
C ALA A 91 21.31 3.32 -5.95
N TRP A 92 20.31 4.21 -5.83
CA TRP A 92 19.54 4.67 -6.98
C TRP A 92 20.42 5.42 -7.98
N ALA A 93 21.26 6.34 -7.50
CA ALA A 93 22.16 7.09 -8.37
C ALA A 93 23.05 6.16 -9.21
N GLN A 94 23.50 5.03 -8.63
CA GLN A 94 24.32 4.03 -9.31
C GLN A 94 23.52 3.12 -10.25
N ALA A 95 22.23 2.87 -9.97
CA ALA A 95 21.35 2.03 -10.79
C ALA A 95 20.94 2.67 -12.14
N THR A 96 21.22 3.96 -12.35
CA THR A 96 20.96 4.65 -13.62
C THR A 96 21.99 4.35 -14.72
N GLU A 97 23.06 3.61 -14.41
CA GLU A 97 23.92 3.01 -15.43
C GLU A 97 23.37 1.63 -15.82
N PRO A 98 23.29 1.30 -17.12
CA PRO A 98 22.69 0.03 -17.56
C PRO A 98 23.54 -1.15 -17.10
N SER A 99 23.20 -1.71 -15.94
CA SER A 99 23.79 -2.95 -15.48
C SER A 99 23.17 -4.07 -16.30
N GLY A 100 23.95 -4.65 -17.21
CA GLY A 100 23.51 -5.78 -18.01
C GLY A 100 22.93 -6.89 -17.13
N ALA A 101 21.83 -7.49 -17.58
CA ALA A 101 21.16 -8.59 -16.88
C ALA A 101 22.19 -9.62 -16.40
N ARG A 102 22.27 -9.84 -15.08
CA ARG A 102 23.09 -10.92 -14.53
C ARG A 102 22.51 -12.25 -15.03
N PRO A 103 23.30 -13.12 -15.69
CA PRO A 103 22.83 -14.44 -16.05
C PRO A 103 22.45 -15.21 -14.78
N ARG A 104 21.28 -15.84 -14.77
CA ARG A 104 20.88 -16.76 -13.69
C ARG A 104 21.93 -17.85 -13.55
N SER A 105 22.23 -18.24 -12.31
CA SER A 105 23.09 -19.39 -12.05
C SER A 105 22.36 -20.65 -12.49
N PRO A 106 22.87 -21.45 -13.44
CA PRO A 106 22.17 -22.64 -13.90
C PRO A 106 22.05 -23.67 -12.78
N SER A 107 20.86 -24.26 -12.64
CA SER A 107 20.62 -25.39 -11.74
C SER A 107 21.56 -26.56 -12.10
N PRO A 108 22.19 -27.22 -11.11
CA PRO A 108 23.08 -28.36 -11.37
C PRO A 108 22.37 -29.63 -11.86
N TRP A 109 21.04 -29.62 -12.03
CA TRP A 109 20.25 -30.76 -12.46
C TRP A 109 19.50 -30.47 -13.77
N PRO A 110 19.71 -31.25 -14.85
CA PRO A 110 18.96 -31.09 -16.09
C PRO A 110 17.50 -31.50 -15.88
N SER A 111 16.57 -30.55 -16.11
CA SER A 111 15.13 -30.83 -16.15
C SER A 111 14.79 -31.61 -17.43
N PRO A 112 13.95 -32.66 -17.35
CA PRO A 112 13.52 -33.41 -18.53
C PRO A 112 12.44 -32.70 -19.37
N TRP A 113 12.02 -31.48 -18.98
CA TRP A 113 11.01 -30.68 -19.69
C TRP A 113 11.65 -29.43 -20.31
N PRO A 114 11.20 -28.99 -21.50
CA PRO A 114 11.67 -27.73 -22.07
C PRO A 114 11.38 -26.58 -21.10
N SER A 115 12.41 -25.83 -20.75
CA SER A 115 12.25 -24.62 -19.94
C SER A 115 11.40 -23.60 -20.71
N PRO A 116 10.49 -22.87 -20.05
CA PRO A 116 9.74 -21.79 -20.68
C PRO A 116 10.69 -20.75 -21.27
N SER A 117 10.28 -20.08 -22.34
CA SER A 117 11.06 -18.97 -22.88
C SER A 117 11.09 -17.81 -21.86
N PRO A 118 12.13 -16.95 -21.86
CA PRO A 118 12.16 -15.78 -20.98
C PRO A 118 10.92 -14.88 -21.08
N SER A 119 10.28 -14.82 -22.26
CA SER A 119 9.01 -14.12 -22.44
C SER A 119 7.82 -14.82 -21.78
N ASP A 120 7.78 -16.16 -21.78
CA ASP A 120 6.70 -16.92 -21.13
C ASP A 120 6.83 -16.85 -19.61
N GLU A 121 8.06 -16.92 -19.08
CA GLU A 121 8.31 -16.74 -17.64
C GLU A 121 7.88 -15.34 -17.17
N LEU A 122 8.19 -14.30 -17.95
CA LEU A 122 7.78 -12.94 -17.61
C LEU A 122 6.25 -12.76 -17.67
N ILE A 123 5.57 -13.37 -18.65
CA ILE A 123 4.10 -13.40 -18.70
C ILE A 123 3.52 -14.06 -17.45
N ASP A 124 4.06 -15.23 -17.07
CA ASP A 124 3.60 -15.96 -15.90
C ASP A 124 3.80 -15.16 -14.61
N ARG A 125 4.93 -14.45 -14.47
CA ARG A 125 5.22 -13.58 -13.31
C ARG A 125 4.31 -12.36 -13.24
N VAL A 126 4.09 -11.64 -14.34
CA VAL A 126 3.16 -10.50 -14.35
C VAL A 126 1.72 -10.93 -14.09
N HIS A 127 1.28 -12.06 -14.66
CA HIS A 127 -0.03 -12.63 -14.36
C HIS A 127 -0.13 -13.06 -12.89
N GLY A 128 0.94 -13.66 -12.36
CA GLY A 128 1.05 -14.03 -10.95
C GLY A 128 0.93 -12.82 -10.04
N ALA A 129 1.55 -11.69 -10.40
CA ALA A 129 1.47 -10.46 -9.62
C ALA A 129 0.04 -9.90 -9.53
N TRP A 130 -0.70 -9.86 -10.66
CA TRP A 130 -2.11 -9.45 -10.66
C TRP A 130 -3.01 -10.39 -9.85
N LEU A 131 -2.86 -11.71 -10.04
CA LEU A 131 -3.62 -12.73 -9.30
C LEU A 131 -3.31 -12.69 -7.81
N GLY A 132 -2.03 -12.61 -7.47
CA GLY A 132 -1.54 -12.59 -6.11
C GLY A 132 -2.04 -11.36 -5.36
N ARG A 133 -1.98 -10.19 -6.01
CA ARG A 133 -2.54 -8.94 -5.51
C ARG A 133 -4.03 -9.08 -5.19
N ALA A 134 -4.81 -9.59 -6.14
CA ALA A 134 -6.25 -9.76 -5.97
C ALA A 134 -6.59 -10.75 -4.85
N ALA A 135 -5.90 -11.89 -4.76
CA ALA A 135 -6.11 -12.88 -3.71
C ALA A 135 -5.79 -12.31 -2.31
N GLY A 136 -4.66 -11.61 -2.17
CA GLY A 136 -4.27 -10.98 -0.91
C GLY A 136 -5.22 -9.86 -0.49
N CYS A 137 -5.63 -8.99 -1.42
CA CYS A 137 -6.65 -7.97 -1.19
C CYS A 137 -7.95 -8.60 -0.70
N LEU A 138 -8.49 -9.57 -1.47
CA LEU A 138 -9.75 -10.24 -1.15
C LEU A 138 -9.74 -10.88 0.25
N LEU A 139 -8.60 -11.44 0.67
CA LEU A 139 -8.45 -12.08 1.98
C LEU A 139 -8.55 -11.06 3.11
N GLY A 140 -7.96 -9.88 2.93
CA GLY A 140 -7.94 -8.82 3.93
C GLY A 140 -9.25 -8.03 4.04
N LYS A 141 -10.04 -7.93 2.97
CA LYS A 141 -11.27 -7.11 2.90
C LYS A 141 -12.27 -7.32 4.05
N PRO A 142 -12.60 -8.56 4.50
CA PRO A 142 -13.62 -8.76 5.54
C PRO A 142 -13.23 -8.20 6.91
N VAL A 143 -11.93 -8.12 7.17
CA VAL A 143 -11.35 -7.74 8.46
C VAL A 143 -10.64 -6.38 8.45
N GLU A 144 -10.80 -5.60 7.37
CA GLU A 144 -10.34 -4.21 7.30
C GLU A 144 -10.89 -3.43 8.50
N LYS A 145 -10.02 -2.69 9.21
CA LYS A 145 -10.28 -1.95 10.47
C LYS A 145 -10.45 -2.83 11.73
N ILE A 146 -10.40 -4.16 11.62
CA ILE A 146 -10.37 -5.04 12.81
C ILE A 146 -8.92 -5.13 13.29
N PRO A 147 -8.62 -4.79 14.56
CA PRO A 147 -7.25 -4.91 15.07
C PRO A 147 -6.81 -6.38 15.12
N ARG A 148 -5.51 -6.67 15.05
CA ARG A 148 -4.91 -8.02 15.12
C ARG A 148 -5.56 -8.92 16.19
N ARG A 149 -5.68 -8.41 17.43
CA ARG A 149 -6.35 -9.13 18.53
C ARG A 149 -7.80 -9.54 18.22
N GLY A 150 -8.53 -8.72 17.47
CA GLY A 150 -9.90 -9.00 17.03
C GLY A 150 -9.95 -10.03 15.91
N ILE A 151 -8.99 -9.99 14.98
CA ILE A 151 -8.83 -11.02 13.94
C ILE A 151 -8.54 -12.37 14.60
N ARG A 152 -7.63 -12.40 15.57
CA ARG A 152 -7.33 -13.58 16.37
C ARG A 152 -8.55 -14.10 17.14
N GLU A 153 -9.31 -13.21 17.79
CA GLU A 153 -10.56 -13.57 18.49
C GLU A 153 -11.57 -14.26 17.55
N ILE A 154 -11.77 -13.74 16.33
CA ILE A 154 -12.65 -14.36 15.31
C ILE A 154 -12.17 -15.77 14.94
N LEU A 155 -10.87 -15.92 14.70
CA LEU A 155 -10.28 -17.18 14.24
C LEU A 155 -10.24 -18.24 15.35
N GLU A 156 -9.89 -17.86 16.59
CA GLU A 156 -9.90 -18.77 17.74
C GLU A 156 -11.34 -19.23 18.06
N ALA A 157 -12.33 -18.32 18.03
CA ALA A 157 -13.73 -18.64 18.28
C ALA A 157 -14.33 -19.63 17.27
N THR A 158 -13.71 -19.76 16.08
CA THR A 158 -14.14 -20.67 15.03
C THR A 158 -13.23 -21.89 14.85
N GLY A 159 -12.18 -22.04 15.69
CA GLY A 159 -11.19 -23.12 15.56
C GLY A 159 -10.33 -23.02 14.29
N ARG A 160 -10.18 -21.80 13.74
CA ARG A 160 -9.46 -21.50 12.49
C ARG A 160 -8.21 -20.65 12.72
N TRP A 161 -7.68 -20.62 13.96
CA TRP A 161 -6.39 -20.01 14.26
C TRP A 161 -5.26 -21.05 14.18
N PRO A 162 -4.12 -20.76 13.53
CA PRO A 162 -3.80 -19.55 12.77
C PRO A 162 -4.56 -19.46 11.43
N LEU A 163 -4.64 -18.26 10.84
CA LEU A 163 -5.31 -18.04 9.55
C LEU A 163 -4.69 -18.92 8.46
N ALA A 164 -5.53 -19.73 7.82
CA ALA A 164 -5.12 -20.67 6.77
C ALA A 164 -6.07 -20.72 5.56
N GLY A 165 -7.10 -19.88 5.53
CA GLY A 165 -8.14 -19.90 4.51
C GLY A 165 -8.95 -18.60 4.48
N TRP A 166 -9.94 -18.53 3.61
CA TRP A 166 -10.86 -17.40 3.53
C TRP A 166 -11.66 -17.22 4.83
N PHE A 167 -11.91 -15.96 5.23
CA PHE A 167 -12.83 -15.66 6.34
C PHE A 167 -14.25 -16.08 5.97
N THR A 168 -15.01 -16.57 6.95
CA THR A 168 -16.41 -16.97 6.77
C THR A 168 -17.22 -16.59 8.00
N ALA A 169 -18.49 -16.23 7.81
CA ALA A 169 -19.40 -16.02 8.93
C ALA A 169 -19.89 -17.37 9.51
N GLU A 170 -19.74 -18.48 8.79
CA GLU A 170 -20.20 -19.78 9.23
C GLU A 170 -19.45 -20.25 10.49
N GLY A 171 -20.22 -20.50 11.54
CA GLY A 171 -19.74 -20.98 12.83
C GLY A 171 -19.22 -19.88 13.77
N LEU A 172 -19.26 -18.60 13.39
CA LEU A 172 -18.87 -17.50 14.27
C LEU A 172 -19.95 -17.27 15.34
N PRO A 173 -19.62 -17.33 16.65
CA PRO A 173 -20.59 -17.05 17.70
C PRO A 173 -21.15 -15.63 17.64
N ASP A 174 -22.45 -15.47 17.90
CA ASP A 174 -23.16 -14.18 17.82
C ASP A 174 -22.52 -13.10 18.71
N ASP A 175 -22.00 -13.47 19.87
CA ASP A 175 -21.36 -12.53 20.81
C ASP A 175 -20.01 -12.02 20.28
N VAL A 176 -19.25 -12.88 19.58
CA VAL A 176 -18.01 -12.49 18.91
C VAL A 176 -18.32 -11.62 17.69
N ALA A 177 -19.30 -12.01 16.87
CA ALA A 177 -19.74 -11.23 15.71
C ALA A 177 -20.25 -9.83 16.10
N ALA A 178 -20.93 -9.70 17.26
CA ALA A 178 -21.35 -8.42 17.79
C ALA A 178 -20.19 -7.53 18.26
N ARG A 179 -19.14 -8.12 18.87
CA ARG A 179 -17.93 -7.39 19.29
C ARG A 179 -17.01 -7.05 18.12
N ARG A 180 -16.98 -7.90 17.10
CA ARG A 180 -16.10 -7.84 15.92
C ARG A 180 -16.94 -7.92 14.64
N PRO A 181 -17.77 -6.90 14.34
CA PRO A 181 -18.60 -6.94 13.17
C PRO A 181 -17.75 -6.97 11.90
N TRP A 182 -18.11 -7.83 10.95
CA TRP A 182 -17.54 -7.80 9.61
C TRP A 182 -17.71 -6.42 8.98
N ASN A 183 -16.77 -6.06 8.10
CA ASN A 183 -16.90 -4.85 7.32
C ASN A 183 -18.15 -4.94 6.43
N ARG A 184 -19.12 -4.05 6.66
CA ARG A 184 -20.44 -4.10 6.01
C ARG A 184 -20.38 -4.04 4.48
N ARG A 185 -19.37 -3.37 3.92
CA ARG A 185 -19.24 -3.22 2.47
C ARG A 185 -18.68 -4.48 1.82
N SER A 186 -17.73 -5.15 2.48
CA SER A 186 -17.05 -6.33 1.92
C SER A 186 -17.65 -7.66 2.37
N ALA A 187 -18.35 -7.73 3.51
CA ALA A 187 -18.92 -8.99 4.03
C ALA A 187 -19.83 -9.71 3.00
N VAL A 188 -20.58 -8.93 2.22
CA VAL A 188 -21.52 -9.43 1.21
C VAL A 188 -20.84 -9.98 -0.05
N THR A 189 -19.54 -9.78 -0.23
CA THR A 189 -18.79 -10.17 -1.44
C THR A 189 -17.49 -10.93 -1.15
N SER A 190 -16.96 -10.86 0.07
CA SER A 190 -15.57 -11.25 0.38
C SER A 190 -15.45 -12.30 1.50
N LEU A 191 -16.56 -12.76 2.04
CA LEU A 191 -16.58 -13.98 2.88
C LEU A 191 -16.61 -15.22 1.98
N ALA A 192 -16.05 -16.34 2.43
CA ALA A 192 -15.87 -17.58 1.67
C ALA A 192 -17.14 -18.01 0.92
N GLU A 193 -18.29 -17.93 1.60
CA GLU A 193 -19.61 -18.27 1.07
C GLU A 193 -20.15 -17.31 -0.01
N ASN A 194 -19.55 -16.12 -0.13
CA ASN A 194 -19.98 -15.03 -1.00
C ASN A 194 -18.98 -14.69 -2.12
N ILE A 195 -17.78 -15.28 -2.14
CA ILE A 195 -16.76 -14.97 -3.15
C ILE A 195 -17.25 -15.41 -4.55
N ASP A 196 -17.34 -14.44 -5.46
CA ASP A 196 -17.70 -14.63 -6.86
C ASP A 196 -16.91 -13.64 -7.74
N GLY A 197 -15.63 -13.94 -7.94
CA GLY A 197 -14.70 -13.01 -8.57
C GLY A 197 -14.09 -12.00 -7.60
N MET A 198 -13.27 -11.10 -8.12
CA MET A 198 -12.72 -10.00 -7.32
C MET A 198 -13.73 -8.84 -7.30
N PRO A 199 -14.33 -8.50 -6.14
CA PRO A 199 -15.19 -7.33 -6.02
C PRO A 199 -14.38 -6.03 -6.17
N GLU A 200 -15.08 -4.92 -6.41
CA GLU A 200 -14.45 -3.60 -6.50
C GLU A 200 -13.69 -3.26 -5.21
N ASP A 201 -12.48 -2.73 -5.38
CA ASP A 201 -11.59 -2.28 -4.33
C ASP A 201 -10.63 -1.21 -4.88
N ASP A 202 -10.24 -0.22 -4.06
CA ASP A 202 -9.26 0.79 -4.44
C ASP A 202 -7.86 0.21 -4.64
N ASP A 203 -7.50 -0.86 -3.93
CA ASP A 203 -6.28 -1.62 -4.17
C ASP A 203 -6.23 -2.20 -5.60
N LEU A 204 -7.35 -2.39 -6.29
CA LEU A 204 -7.34 -2.84 -7.68
C LEU A 204 -7.58 -1.68 -8.64
N ASN A 205 -8.42 -0.72 -8.27
CA ASN A 205 -8.73 0.42 -9.11
C ASN A 205 -7.49 1.29 -9.38
N PHE A 206 -6.66 1.60 -8.38
CA PHE A 206 -5.49 2.45 -8.63
C PHE A 206 -4.48 1.83 -9.60
N PRO A 207 -4.03 0.57 -9.44
CA PRO A 207 -3.17 -0.08 -10.44
C PRO A 207 -3.80 -0.17 -11.84
N MET A 208 -5.12 -0.38 -11.95
CA MET A 208 -5.81 -0.39 -13.26
C MET A 208 -5.85 1.01 -13.90
N LEU A 209 -6.10 2.06 -13.11
CA LEU A 209 -6.04 3.45 -13.56
C LEU A 209 -4.61 3.82 -14.00
N ASN A 210 -3.61 3.45 -13.20
CA ASN A 210 -2.21 3.68 -13.48
C ASN A 210 -1.76 2.90 -14.74
N LEU A 211 -2.27 1.68 -14.98
CA LEU A 211 -2.06 0.97 -16.24
C LEU A 211 -2.60 1.76 -17.45
N SER A 212 -3.81 2.30 -17.35
CA SER A 212 -4.42 3.13 -18.41
C SER A 212 -3.58 4.39 -18.68
N LEU A 213 -3.12 5.06 -17.62
CA LEU A 213 -2.20 6.20 -17.71
C LEU A 213 -0.91 5.84 -18.44
N LEU A 214 -0.29 4.70 -18.11
CA LEU A 214 0.93 4.27 -18.79
C LEU A 214 0.69 3.89 -20.26
N GLN A 215 -0.48 3.36 -20.60
CA GLN A 215 -0.85 3.12 -22.00
C GLN A 215 -0.99 4.42 -22.80
N ALA A 216 -1.43 5.51 -22.16
CA ALA A 216 -1.61 6.80 -22.80
C ALA A 216 -0.33 7.64 -22.87
N HIS A 217 0.51 7.59 -21.84
CA HIS A 217 1.65 8.51 -21.65
C HIS A 217 3.02 7.83 -21.69
N GLY A 218 3.09 6.49 -21.58
CA GLY A 218 4.34 5.74 -21.56
C GLY A 218 5.30 6.23 -20.47
N ALA A 219 6.60 6.23 -20.76
CA ALA A 219 7.64 6.73 -19.87
C ALA A 219 7.56 8.24 -19.61
N GLY A 220 6.76 8.98 -20.38
CA GLY A 220 6.55 10.42 -20.22
C GLY A 220 5.45 10.82 -19.21
N LEU A 221 4.87 9.85 -18.49
CA LEU A 221 3.83 10.08 -17.50
C LEU A 221 4.28 11.10 -16.42
N GLY A 222 3.56 12.22 -16.31
CA GLY A 222 3.78 13.23 -15.29
C GLY A 222 2.67 13.29 -14.23
N THR A 223 2.93 14.00 -13.12
CA THR A 223 1.96 14.19 -12.02
C THR A 223 0.67 14.89 -12.49
N GLU A 224 0.78 15.76 -13.49
CA GLU A 224 -0.33 16.52 -14.07
C GLU A 224 -1.26 15.61 -14.88
N ASP A 225 -0.72 14.57 -15.54
CA ASP A 225 -1.50 13.55 -16.22
C ASP A 225 -2.29 12.71 -15.21
N VAL A 226 -1.64 12.33 -14.10
CA VAL A 226 -2.28 11.64 -12.97
C VAL A 226 -3.43 12.49 -12.41
N ALA A 227 -3.19 13.78 -12.18
CA ALA A 227 -4.20 14.71 -11.68
C ALA A 227 -5.40 14.82 -12.63
N ALA A 228 -5.14 14.89 -13.94
CA ALA A 228 -6.19 14.93 -14.95
C ALA A 228 -7.01 13.63 -14.98
N ALA A 229 -6.35 12.47 -14.89
CA ALA A 229 -7.01 11.18 -14.85
C ALA A 229 -7.87 11.00 -13.59
N TRP A 230 -7.41 11.47 -12.44
CA TRP A 230 -8.22 11.48 -11.22
C TRP A 230 -9.50 12.27 -11.40
N LEU A 231 -9.40 13.49 -11.96
CA LEU A 231 -10.55 14.35 -12.22
C LEU A 231 -11.55 13.74 -13.22
N ALA A 232 -11.07 12.92 -14.14
CA ALA A 232 -11.87 12.29 -15.19
C ALA A 232 -12.52 10.97 -14.74
N GLU A 233 -11.77 10.12 -14.02
CA GLU A 233 -12.13 8.71 -13.80
C GLU A 233 -12.52 8.39 -12.35
N LEU A 234 -12.04 9.16 -11.36
CA LEU A 234 -12.26 8.83 -9.94
C LEU A 234 -13.32 9.74 -9.30
N PRO A 235 -14.47 9.21 -8.88
CA PRO A 235 -15.41 10.00 -8.10
C PRO A 235 -14.76 10.49 -6.79
N ALA A 236 -14.75 11.80 -6.53
CA ALA A 236 -14.13 12.39 -5.35
C ALA A 236 -14.62 11.79 -4.00
N GLY A 237 -15.85 11.27 -3.97
CA GLY A 237 -16.42 10.59 -2.80
C GLY A 237 -15.90 9.16 -2.56
N ARG A 238 -15.10 8.60 -3.48
CA ARG A 238 -14.54 7.24 -3.43
C ARG A 238 -13.05 7.19 -3.11
N VAL A 239 -12.33 8.30 -3.17
CA VAL A 239 -10.95 8.42 -2.65
C VAL A 239 -10.96 8.91 -1.22
N PHE A 240 -10.04 8.50 -0.34
CA PHE A 240 -10.09 8.83 1.09
C PHE A 240 -8.92 9.72 1.52
N THR A 241 -8.95 10.21 2.77
CA THR A 241 -7.77 10.76 3.48
C THR A 241 -6.92 11.74 2.64
N ALA A 242 -5.67 11.40 2.30
CA ALA A 242 -4.71 12.26 1.61
C ALA A 242 -5.17 12.56 0.17
N GLU A 243 -5.66 11.54 -0.52
CA GLU A 243 -6.19 11.61 -1.88
C GLU A 243 -7.42 12.49 -1.93
N ARG A 244 -8.32 12.39 -0.95
CA ARG A 244 -9.51 13.24 -0.85
C ARG A 244 -9.15 14.71 -0.63
N VAL A 245 -8.13 14.98 0.19
CA VAL A 245 -7.59 16.32 0.38
C VAL A 245 -6.95 16.85 -0.91
N ALA A 246 -6.15 16.03 -1.60
CA ALA A 246 -5.53 16.39 -2.88
C ALA A 246 -6.59 16.69 -3.94
N TYR A 247 -7.64 15.87 -4.03
CA TYR A 247 -8.78 16.07 -4.94
C TYR A 247 -9.52 17.39 -4.64
N ARG A 248 -9.79 17.69 -3.36
CA ARG A 248 -10.32 19.00 -2.95
C ARG A 248 -9.40 20.13 -3.42
N ASN A 249 -8.10 19.99 -3.23
CA ASN A 249 -7.11 21.01 -3.59
C ASN A 249 -7.08 21.24 -5.11
N LEU A 250 -7.15 20.19 -5.93
CA LEU A 250 -7.30 20.30 -7.38
C LEU A 250 -8.56 21.10 -7.77
N LEU A 251 -9.70 20.81 -7.16
CA LEU A 251 -10.96 21.52 -7.40
C LEU A 251 -10.94 22.99 -6.94
N LEU A 252 -10.02 23.36 -6.05
CA LEU A 252 -9.77 24.74 -5.63
C LEU A 252 -8.73 25.45 -6.52
N GLY A 253 -8.25 24.81 -7.58
CA GLY A 253 -7.25 25.37 -8.50
C GLY A 253 -5.82 25.34 -7.95
N ILE A 254 -5.54 24.53 -6.92
CA ILE A 254 -4.19 24.28 -6.45
C ILE A 254 -3.58 23.18 -7.31
N THR A 255 -2.42 23.45 -7.91
CA THR A 255 -1.72 22.50 -8.79
C THR A 255 -0.69 21.67 -8.02
N PRO A 256 -0.31 20.48 -8.53
CA PRO A 256 0.81 19.72 -7.99
C PRO A 256 2.13 20.54 -7.98
N PRO A 257 3.07 20.22 -7.06
CA PRO A 257 2.95 19.28 -5.95
C PRO A 257 2.28 19.90 -4.71
N ARG A 258 1.75 21.14 -4.79
CA ARG A 258 1.11 21.80 -3.64
C ARG A 258 -0.18 21.11 -3.19
N THR A 259 -0.82 20.36 -4.09
CA THR A 259 -2.00 19.52 -3.82
C THR A 259 -1.77 18.57 -2.64
N ALA A 260 -0.57 17.98 -2.53
CA ALA A 260 -0.21 17.07 -1.45
C ALA A 260 0.05 17.77 -0.11
N ARG A 261 0.33 19.08 -0.12
CA ARG A 261 0.80 19.83 1.07
C ARG A 261 -0.28 20.68 1.70
N VAL A 262 -1.07 21.39 0.90
CA VAL A 262 -2.00 22.40 1.41
C VAL A 262 -3.09 21.75 2.25
N ARG A 263 -3.00 21.97 3.57
CA ARG A 263 -3.90 21.49 4.61
C ARG A 263 -4.15 19.98 4.48
N ASN A 264 -3.08 19.23 4.26
CA ASN A 264 -3.10 17.78 4.14
C ASN A 264 -2.31 17.12 5.28
N PRO A 265 -2.99 16.64 6.34
CA PRO A 265 -2.34 15.97 7.44
C PRO A 265 -2.07 14.48 7.18
N PHE A 266 -2.56 13.92 6.08
CA PHE A 266 -2.55 12.47 5.84
C PHE A 266 -1.40 12.00 4.92
N ARG A 267 -0.44 12.88 4.64
CA ARG A 267 0.62 12.71 3.63
C ARG A 267 1.62 11.57 3.87
N ASP A 268 1.64 10.98 5.07
CA ASP A 268 2.44 9.80 5.44
C ASP A 268 1.57 8.54 5.63
N TRP A 269 0.31 8.56 5.18
CA TRP A 269 -0.55 7.37 5.19
C TRP A 269 -0.28 6.50 3.96
N ILE A 270 -0.74 5.25 4.01
CA ILE A 270 -0.39 4.18 3.05
C ILE A 270 -0.99 4.36 1.65
N GLY A 271 -1.91 5.29 1.44
CA GLY A 271 -2.68 5.40 0.21
C GLY A 271 -1.85 5.57 -1.08
N ALA A 272 -0.66 6.20 -1.01
CA ALA A 272 0.29 6.17 -2.11
C ALA A 272 0.88 4.77 -2.36
N GLN A 273 1.31 4.08 -1.30
CA GLN A 273 1.98 2.77 -1.36
C GLN A 273 1.18 1.72 -2.14
N ILE A 274 -0.15 1.74 -2.02
CA ILE A 274 -1.01 0.73 -2.67
C ILE A 274 -1.11 0.88 -4.18
N ARG A 275 -0.56 1.94 -4.78
CA ARG A 275 -0.75 2.26 -6.21
C ARG A 275 0.46 1.87 -7.06
N GLY A 276 1.59 1.61 -6.41
CA GLY A 276 2.92 1.57 -7.03
C GLY A 276 3.23 0.33 -7.86
N ASP A 277 2.53 -0.78 -7.65
CA ASP A 277 2.89 -2.10 -8.17
C ASP A 277 3.04 -2.13 -9.70
N VAL A 278 2.09 -1.50 -10.41
CA VAL A 278 2.06 -1.52 -11.87
C VAL A 278 3.23 -0.76 -12.49
N PHE A 279 3.74 0.28 -11.82
CA PHE A 279 4.96 0.97 -12.25
C PHE A 279 6.19 0.07 -12.18
N GLY A 280 6.19 -0.87 -11.22
CA GLY A 280 7.17 -1.94 -11.17
C GLY A 280 7.01 -2.95 -12.29
N TRP A 281 5.77 -3.39 -12.54
CA TRP A 281 5.52 -4.46 -13.50
C TRP A 281 5.81 -4.08 -14.96
N VAL A 282 5.82 -2.78 -15.29
CA VAL A 282 6.20 -2.28 -16.62
C VAL A 282 7.71 -2.10 -16.79
N TYR A 283 8.50 -2.21 -15.71
CA TYR A 283 9.96 -2.13 -15.73
C TYR A 283 10.62 -3.36 -15.05
N PRO A 284 10.46 -4.58 -15.60
CA PRO A 284 11.04 -5.79 -15.01
C PRO A 284 12.55 -5.65 -14.82
N GLY A 285 13.02 -5.75 -13.57
CA GLY A 285 14.43 -5.62 -13.22
C GLY A 285 15.01 -4.20 -13.23
N ASP A 286 14.21 -3.15 -13.45
CA ASP A 286 14.65 -1.75 -13.39
C ASP A 286 13.91 -1.00 -12.26
N PRO A 287 14.34 -1.17 -11.00
CA PRO A 287 13.72 -0.52 -9.85
C PRO A 287 13.81 1.00 -9.90
N ALA A 288 14.85 1.56 -10.56
CA ALA A 288 15.09 3.00 -10.61
C ALA A 288 14.04 3.72 -11.46
N ARG A 289 13.69 3.18 -12.64
CA ARG A 289 12.63 3.73 -13.50
C ARG A 289 11.24 3.50 -12.92
N ALA A 290 11.01 2.33 -12.33
CA ALA A 290 9.76 2.05 -11.60
C ALA A 290 9.49 3.08 -10.50
N ALA A 291 10.52 3.39 -9.69
CA ALA A 291 10.43 4.37 -8.61
C ALA A 291 10.22 5.81 -9.11
N GLU A 292 10.71 6.17 -10.30
CA GLU A 292 10.48 7.49 -10.90
C GLU A 292 9.02 7.69 -11.31
N LEU A 293 8.39 6.69 -11.96
CA LEU A 293 6.96 6.74 -12.28
C LEU A 293 6.09 6.76 -11.02
N ALA A 294 6.42 5.92 -10.03
CA ALA A 294 5.77 5.92 -8.73
C ALA A 294 5.89 7.28 -8.02
N TRP A 295 7.03 7.96 -8.14
CA TRP A 295 7.19 9.31 -7.60
C TRP A 295 6.23 10.31 -8.27
N HIS A 296 6.07 10.25 -9.60
CA HIS A 296 5.14 11.12 -10.32
C HIS A 296 3.69 10.94 -9.87
N ASP A 297 3.26 9.71 -9.55
CA ASP A 297 1.93 9.43 -8.99
C ASP A 297 1.83 9.85 -7.51
N ALA A 298 2.83 9.53 -6.70
CA ALA A 298 2.83 9.76 -5.26
C ALA A 298 2.71 11.23 -4.86
N VAL A 299 3.47 12.11 -5.53
CA VAL A 299 3.57 13.54 -5.15
C VAL A 299 2.30 14.35 -5.44
N LEU A 300 1.31 13.75 -6.11
CA LEU A 300 -0.01 14.36 -6.24
C LEU A 300 -0.69 14.54 -4.88
N SER A 301 -0.58 13.55 -3.99
CA SER A 301 -1.33 13.48 -2.73
C SER A 301 -0.48 13.29 -1.47
N HIS A 302 0.76 12.80 -1.61
CA HIS A 302 1.62 12.44 -0.48
C HIS A 302 2.95 13.20 -0.48
N THR A 303 3.68 13.10 0.63
CA THR A 303 5.05 13.59 0.77
C THR A 303 5.89 12.58 1.56
N ARG A 304 7.21 12.76 1.60
CA ARG A 304 8.13 12.00 2.47
C ARG A 304 7.83 10.49 2.50
N ASN A 305 7.47 9.91 3.66
CA ASN A 305 7.34 8.47 3.81
C ASN A 305 6.15 7.90 3.05
N GLY A 306 5.08 8.68 2.84
CA GLY A 306 3.99 8.28 1.93
C GLY A 306 4.49 8.09 0.49
N VAL A 307 5.35 8.99 0.03
CA VAL A 307 6.00 8.90 -1.30
C VAL A 307 6.99 7.74 -1.36
N TYR A 308 7.79 7.54 -0.31
CA TYR A 308 8.73 6.41 -0.25
C TYR A 308 8.03 5.05 -0.25
N GLY A 309 6.83 4.95 0.31
CA GLY A 309 6.04 3.72 0.28
C GLY A 309 5.76 3.27 -1.15
N GLU A 310 5.26 4.17 -1.98
CA GLU A 310 4.95 3.86 -3.38
C GLU A 310 6.19 3.51 -4.19
N MET A 311 7.26 4.29 -3.99
CA MET A 311 8.54 4.07 -4.67
C MET A 311 9.18 2.73 -4.28
N PHE A 312 9.14 2.38 -2.98
CA PHE A 312 9.62 1.10 -2.48
C PHE A 312 8.84 -0.06 -3.09
N VAL A 313 7.51 0.02 -3.10
CA VAL A 313 6.66 -1.05 -3.65
C VAL A 313 6.86 -1.20 -5.15
N ALA A 314 6.94 -0.10 -5.91
CA ALA A 314 7.22 -0.15 -7.34
C ALA A 314 8.56 -0.81 -7.64
N ALA A 315 9.63 -0.42 -6.94
CA ALA A 315 10.96 -1.03 -7.08
C ALA A 315 10.98 -2.51 -6.67
N ALA A 316 10.29 -2.87 -5.59
CA ALA A 316 10.14 -4.25 -5.16
C ALA A 316 9.39 -5.10 -6.20
N CYS A 317 8.33 -4.56 -6.80
CA CYS A 317 7.56 -5.23 -7.85
C CYS A 317 8.33 -5.36 -9.16
N ALA A 318 9.16 -4.36 -9.53
CA ALA A 318 10.08 -4.48 -10.65
C ALA A 318 11.07 -5.63 -10.45
N ALA A 319 11.64 -5.72 -9.25
CA ALA A 319 12.59 -6.77 -8.91
C ALA A 319 11.94 -8.15 -8.81
N SER A 320 10.71 -8.27 -8.28
CA SER A 320 10.06 -9.58 -8.11
C SER A 320 9.88 -10.34 -9.42
N LEU A 321 9.73 -9.63 -10.55
CA LEU A 321 9.60 -10.22 -11.87
C LEU A 321 10.89 -10.87 -12.41
N VAL A 322 12.05 -10.63 -11.79
CA VAL A 322 13.34 -11.17 -12.25
C VAL A 322 14.19 -11.77 -11.13
N ALA A 323 13.90 -11.46 -9.87
CA ALA A 323 14.61 -11.93 -8.70
C ALA A 323 14.34 -13.42 -8.42
N ASP A 324 15.24 -14.03 -7.66
CA ASP A 324 15.11 -15.40 -7.16
C ASP A 324 14.77 -15.43 -5.65
N SER A 325 14.85 -14.28 -4.95
CA SER A 325 14.61 -14.21 -3.49
C SER A 325 13.88 -12.94 -3.04
N VAL A 326 13.26 -13.02 -1.85
CA VAL A 326 12.67 -11.84 -1.18
C VAL A 326 13.74 -10.86 -0.75
N ASP A 327 14.94 -11.31 -0.41
CA ASP A 327 16.03 -10.41 -0.03
C ASP A 327 16.41 -9.48 -1.18
N GLU A 328 16.53 -9.99 -2.41
CA GLU A 328 16.77 -9.18 -3.60
C GLU A 328 15.65 -8.17 -3.87
N VAL A 329 14.39 -8.57 -3.65
CA VAL A 329 13.22 -7.70 -3.77
C VAL A 329 13.27 -6.55 -2.76
N LEU A 330 13.57 -6.86 -1.50
CA LEU A 330 13.68 -5.86 -0.43
C LEU A 330 14.88 -4.93 -0.64
N ASP A 331 16.00 -5.46 -1.14
CA ASP A 331 17.18 -4.68 -1.49
C ASP A 331 16.88 -3.68 -2.63
N ALA A 332 16.12 -4.11 -3.65
CA ALA A 332 15.67 -3.23 -4.72
C ALA A 332 14.78 -2.10 -4.20
N GLY A 333 13.79 -2.41 -3.35
CA GLY A 333 12.94 -1.40 -2.72
C GLY A 333 13.73 -0.40 -1.85
N LEU A 334 14.69 -0.89 -1.06
CA LEU A 334 15.56 -0.03 -0.23
C LEU A 334 16.52 0.83 -1.07
N SER A 335 16.85 0.41 -2.30
CA SER A 335 17.82 1.11 -3.15
C SER A 335 17.32 2.47 -3.65
N VAL A 336 16.00 2.67 -3.71
CA VAL A 336 15.34 3.85 -4.30
C VAL A 336 14.78 4.84 -3.28
N ILE A 337 15.08 4.67 -2.00
CA ILE A 337 14.60 5.57 -0.94
C ILE A 337 15.76 6.11 -0.09
N PRO A 338 15.60 7.26 0.59
CA PRO A 338 16.65 7.80 1.44
C PRO A 338 17.05 6.81 2.53
N ALA A 339 18.35 6.46 2.58
CA ALA A 339 18.84 5.40 3.44
C ALA A 339 18.66 5.68 4.95
N SER A 340 18.56 6.96 5.34
CA SER A 340 18.34 7.43 6.71
C SER A 340 16.88 7.78 7.02
N SER A 341 15.94 7.54 6.09
CA SER A 341 14.51 7.80 6.34
C SER A 341 13.92 6.85 7.38
N ARG A 342 12.87 7.31 8.06
CA ARG A 342 12.05 6.46 8.93
C ARG A 342 11.45 5.27 8.18
N TYR A 343 11.10 5.43 6.91
CA TYR A 343 10.65 4.31 6.08
C TYR A 343 11.72 3.22 5.93
N ALA A 344 12.94 3.59 5.55
CA ALA A 344 14.06 2.64 5.44
C ALA A 344 14.38 1.97 6.79
N GLU A 345 14.24 2.70 7.90
CA GLU A 345 14.38 2.14 9.25
C GLU A 345 13.29 1.08 9.55
N ALA A 346 12.03 1.35 9.21
CA ALA A 346 10.93 0.40 9.39
C ALA A 346 11.13 -0.90 8.60
N VAL A 347 11.57 -0.81 7.34
CA VAL A 347 11.88 -1.97 6.50
C VAL A 347 13.04 -2.78 7.08
N ARG A 348 14.16 -2.14 7.45
CA ARG A 348 15.32 -2.86 8.01
C ARG A 348 15.02 -3.49 9.36
N PHE A 349 14.26 -2.80 10.21
CA PHE A 349 13.78 -3.34 11.48
C PHE A 349 12.98 -4.62 11.24
N ALA A 350 11.97 -4.57 10.36
CA ALA A 350 11.12 -5.73 10.07
C ALA A 350 11.90 -6.89 9.44
N ARG A 351 12.86 -6.60 8.56
CA ARG A 351 13.71 -7.62 7.93
C ARG A 351 14.59 -8.36 8.93
N ALA A 352 15.03 -7.68 9.99
CA ALA A 352 15.87 -8.26 11.04
C ALA A 352 15.10 -9.08 12.08
N LEU A 353 13.77 -8.89 12.18
CA LEU A 353 12.93 -9.49 13.23
C LEU A 353 13.16 -10.98 13.43
N PRO A 354 13.19 -11.83 12.39
CA PRO A 354 13.26 -13.26 12.63
C PRO A 354 14.59 -13.75 13.23
N GLY A 355 15.64 -12.94 13.12
CA GLY A 355 16.92 -13.23 13.78
C GLY A 355 16.87 -13.07 15.31
N GLU A 356 15.90 -12.30 15.82
CA GLU A 356 15.69 -12.06 17.25
C GLU A 356 14.42 -12.78 17.77
N TYR A 357 13.37 -12.83 16.94
CA TYR A 357 12.06 -13.39 17.24
C TYR A 357 11.73 -14.48 16.21
N PRO A 358 12.07 -15.77 16.43
CA PRO A 358 11.81 -16.83 15.44
C PRO A 358 10.32 -17.05 15.12
N ASP A 359 9.44 -16.73 16.07
CA ASP A 359 7.99 -16.78 15.91
C ASP A 359 7.43 -15.45 15.37
N PHE A 360 6.45 -15.53 14.47
CA PHE A 360 5.86 -14.35 13.85
C PHE A 360 5.04 -13.51 14.85
N GLU A 361 4.33 -14.13 15.78
CA GLU A 361 3.53 -13.39 16.76
C GLU A 361 4.43 -12.58 17.70
N ASP A 362 5.55 -13.15 18.13
CA ASP A 362 6.57 -12.44 18.93
C ASP A 362 7.20 -11.27 18.14
N GLY A 363 7.48 -11.50 16.85
CA GLY A 363 7.93 -10.46 15.94
C GLY A 363 6.92 -9.32 15.80
N MET A 364 5.64 -9.65 15.63
CA MET A 364 4.56 -8.67 15.55
C MET A 364 4.35 -7.90 16.84
N ASP A 365 4.54 -8.53 18.00
CA ASP A 365 4.55 -7.82 19.28
C ASP A 365 5.69 -6.78 19.33
N ALA A 366 6.84 -7.06 18.71
CA ALA A 366 7.92 -6.07 18.57
C ALA A 366 7.55 -4.93 17.61
N VAL A 367 6.85 -5.21 16.50
CA VAL A 367 6.34 -4.18 15.59
C VAL A 367 5.32 -3.28 16.30
N GLU A 368 4.37 -3.86 17.04
CA GLU A 368 3.36 -3.11 17.80
C GLU A 368 3.99 -2.26 18.90
N ARG A 369 4.98 -2.77 19.64
CA ARG A 369 5.73 -1.97 20.63
C ARG A 369 6.38 -0.74 20.01
N ARG A 370 6.80 -0.82 18.74
CA ARG A 370 7.54 0.25 18.07
C ARG A 370 6.64 1.22 17.31
N TYR A 371 5.58 0.73 16.68
CA TYR A 371 4.76 1.51 15.76
C TYR A 371 3.25 1.50 16.09
N GLY A 372 2.83 0.85 17.18
CA GLY A 372 1.42 0.70 17.55
C GLY A 372 0.69 2.00 17.92
N ASP A 373 1.43 3.07 18.23
CA ASP A 373 0.88 4.41 18.47
C ASP A 373 0.57 5.17 17.18
N LEU A 374 1.02 4.69 16.02
CA LEU A 374 0.69 5.28 14.72
C LEU A 374 -0.75 4.94 14.32
N HIS A 375 -1.33 5.77 13.48
CA HIS A 375 -2.65 5.48 12.91
C HIS A 375 -2.59 4.16 12.13
N TRP A 376 -3.67 3.37 12.14
CA TRP A 376 -3.69 2.03 11.56
C TRP A 376 -3.37 2.00 10.06
N VAL A 377 -3.66 3.07 9.30
CA VAL A 377 -3.24 3.24 7.88
C VAL A 377 -1.96 4.07 7.69
N HIS A 378 -1.17 4.32 8.73
CA HIS A 378 0.10 5.03 8.58
C HIS A 378 1.09 4.14 7.81
N VAL A 379 1.93 4.72 6.96
CA VAL A 379 2.76 3.92 6.03
C VAL A 379 3.79 3.05 6.76
N LEU A 380 4.41 3.56 7.84
CA LEU A 380 5.51 2.88 8.54
C LEU A 380 5.14 1.55 9.22
N ASN A 381 4.02 1.49 9.96
CA ASN A 381 3.57 0.24 10.60
C ASN A 381 3.16 -0.79 9.54
N ASN A 382 2.50 -0.35 8.47
CA ASN A 382 2.08 -1.22 7.37
C ASN A 382 3.27 -1.73 6.53
N ALA A 383 4.27 -0.89 6.27
CA ALA A 383 5.52 -1.30 5.64
C ALA A 383 6.28 -2.33 6.50
N ALA A 384 6.36 -2.12 7.81
CA ALA A 384 6.97 -3.07 8.73
C ALA A 384 6.24 -4.42 8.74
N LEU A 385 4.90 -4.43 8.78
CA LEU A 385 4.08 -5.63 8.70
C LEU A 385 4.28 -6.38 7.36
N THR A 386 4.20 -5.67 6.25
CA THR A 386 4.40 -6.24 4.90
C THR A 386 5.77 -6.91 4.79
N VAL A 387 6.83 -6.24 5.23
CA VAL A 387 8.20 -6.79 5.18
C VAL A 387 8.34 -7.97 6.13
N ALA A 388 7.82 -7.89 7.35
CA ALA A 388 7.84 -9.00 8.30
C ALA A 388 7.18 -10.24 7.68
N ALA A 389 5.95 -10.11 7.15
CA ALA A 389 5.24 -11.23 6.54
C ALA A 389 6.04 -11.88 5.39
N LEU A 390 6.65 -11.09 4.50
CA LEU A 390 7.49 -11.60 3.40
C LEU A 390 8.71 -12.38 3.89
N VAL A 391 9.40 -11.88 4.91
CA VAL A 391 10.61 -12.52 5.44
C VAL A 391 10.26 -13.76 6.25
N TYR A 392 9.31 -13.68 7.17
CA TYR A 392 8.86 -14.84 7.95
C TYR A 392 8.35 -15.96 7.05
N ALA A 393 7.58 -15.63 5.99
CA ALA A 393 7.12 -16.59 4.99
C ALA A 393 8.26 -17.37 4.31
N GLY A 394 9.45 -16.77 4.19
CA GLY A 394 10.65 -17.40 3.61
C GLY A 394 11.44 -18.31 4.55
N GLN A 395 11.23 -18.23 5.87
CA GLN A 395 12.16 -18.83 6.85
C GLN A 395 11.85 -20.23 7.34
N THR A 396 10.81 -20.90 6.84
CA THR A 396 10.31 -22.06 7.57
C THR A 396 11.06 -23.38 7.32
N PRO A 397 11.40 -24.10 8.42
CA PRO A 397 11.82 -25.49 8.38
C PRO A 397 10.74 -26.42 7.78
N PRO A 398 11.11 -27.65 7.33
CA PRO A 398 10.23 -28.58 6.59
C PRO A 398 8.92 -29.04 7.28
N SER A 399 8.61 -28.59 8.50
CA SER A 399 7.55 -29.13 9.37
C SER A 399 6.24 -28.34 9.40
N VAL A 400 6.19 -27.14 8.82
CA VAL A 400 4.93 -26.37 8.68
C VAL A 400 4.38 -26.60 7.28
N THR A 401 3.15 -27.10 7.23
CA THR A 401 2.44 -27.37 5.97
C THR A 401 1.92 -26.08 5.35
N GLY A 402 2.30 -25.79 4.11
CA GLY A 402 1.78 -24.66 3.33
C GLY A 402 2.80 -24.13 2.34
N ASP A 403 2.36 -23.67 1.19
CA ASP A 403 3.23 -22.97 0.24
C ASP A 403 3.55 -21.54 0.73
N ARG A 404 4.61 -20.97 0.15
CA ARG A 404 5.13 -19.65 0.54
C ARG A 404 4.11 -18.53 0.32
N PHE A 405 3.30 -18.62 -0.75
CA PHE A 405 2.33 -17.59 -1.09
C PHE A 405 1.19 -17.55 -0.07
N SER A 406 0.53 -18.68 0.16
CA SER A 406 -0.53 -18.83 1.18
C SER A 406 -0.07 -18.29 2.52
N ARG A 407 1.14 -18.67 2.94
CA ARG A 407 1.68 -18.26 4.22
C ARG A 407 1.90 -16.75 4.33
N ALA A 408 2.45 -16.11 3.30
CA ALA A 408 2.71 -14.68 3.39
C ALA A 408 1.42 -13.86 3.47
N ILE A 409 0.42 -14.17 2.63
CA ILE A 409 -0.85 -13.45 2.65
C ILE A 409 -1.64 -13.69 3.94
N THR A 410 -1.56 -14.89 4.53
CA THR A 410 -2.24 -15.14 5.80
C THR A 410 -1.52 -14.49 6.98
N LEU A 411 -0.18 -14.46 6.99
CA LEU A 411 0.60 -13.75 8.00
C LEU A 411 0.31 -12.24 7.96
N VAL A 412 0.36 -11.62 6.78
CA VAL A 412 0.17 -10.18 6.66
C VAL A 412 -1.25 -9.75 7.07
N VAL A 413 -2.28 -10.51 6.68
CA VAL A 413 -3.67 -10.23 7.07
C VAL A 413 -3.88 -10.49 8.56
N SER A 414 -3.26 -11.53 9.13
CA SER A 414 -3.33 -11.79 10.57
C SER A 414 -2.71 -10.67 11.40
N GLY A 415 -1.70 -9.96 10.85
CA GLY A 415 -1.08 -8.80 11.49
C GLY A 415 -2.00 -7.59 11.66
N GLY A 416 -3.16 -7.55 11.00
CA GLY A 416 -4.14 -6.49 11.13
C GLY A 416 -3.78 -5.21 10.37
N TRP A 417 -4.13 -4.06 10.95
CA TRP A 417 -4.05 -2.73 10.32
C TRP A 417 -4.80 -2.68 8.98
N ASP A 418 -4.14 -2.28 7.90
CA ASP A 418 -4.76 -2.11 6.58
C ASP A 418 -4.71 -3.44 5.80
N THR A 419 -5.60 -4.35 6.16
CA THR A 419 -5.45 -5.78 5.87
C THR A 419 -5.56 -6.13 4.39
N ASP A 420 -6.50 -5.53 3.68
CA ASP A 420 -6.63 -5.67 2.22
C ASP A 420 -5.42 -5.07 1.50
N SER A 421 -5.03 -3.84 1.83
CA SER A 421 -3.89 -3.18 1.19
C SER A 421 -2.54 -3.85 1.41
N ASN A 422 -2.27 -4.29 2.64
CA ASN A 422 -1.07 -5.07 2.94
C ASN A 422 -1.12 -6.45 2.27
N GLY A 423 -2.29 -7.09 2.27
CA GLY A 423 -2.54 -8.34 1.57
C GLY A 423 -2.25 -8.21 0.07
N ALA A 424 -2.74 -7.14 -0.55
CA ALA A 424 -2.55 -6.81 -1.96
C ALA A 424 -1.06 -6.65 -2.29
N THR A 425 -0.33 -5.88 -1.48
CA THR A 425 1.10 -5.62 -1.67
C THR A 425 1.95 -6.90 -1.52
N VAL A 426 1.73 -7.69 -0.46
CA VAL A 426 2.44 -8.97 -0.27
C VAL A 426 2.11 -9.96 -1.37
N GLY A 427 0.84 -10.03 -1.75
CA GLY A 427 0.35 -10.89 -2.82
C GLY A 427 0.94 -10.54 -4.17
N SER A 428 1.05 -9.26 -4.50
CA SER A 428 1.72 -8.75 -5.71
C SER A 428 3.19 -9.15 -5.77
N VAL A 429 3.93 -8.91 -4.69
CA VAL A 429 5.36 -9.23 -4.61
C VAL A 429 5.60 -10.73 -4.79
N LEU A 430 4.89 -11.59 -4.04
CA LEU A 430 5.08 -13.03 -4.16
C LEU A 430 4.48 -13.61 -5.44
N GLY A 431 3.39 -13.05 -5.93
CA GLY A 431 2.82 -13.40 -7.23
C GLY A 431 3.83 -13.17 -8.36
N GLY A 432 4.48 -12.01 -8.36
CA GLY A 432 5.56 -11.69 -9.30
C GLY A 432 6.79 -12.59 -9.13
N LEU A 433 7.16 -12.92 -7.89
CA LEU A 433 8.32 -13.77 -7.61
C LEU A 433 8.11 -15.24 -7.99
N LEU A 434 6.89 -15.76 -7.80
CA LEU A 434 6.58 -17.19 -7.98
C LEU A 434 5.97 -17.53 -9.34
N GLY A 435 5.29 -16.57 -9.97
CA GLY A 435 4.52 -16.79 -11.20
C GLY A 435 3.13 -17.40 -10.96
N ALA A 436 2.19 -17.11 -11.85
CA ALA A 436 0.80 -17.57 -11.76
C ALA A 436 0.70 -19.11 -11.69
N SER A 437 1.53 -19.81 -12.47
CA SER A 437 1.59 -21.28 -12.49
C SER A 437 1.95 -21.93 -11.15
N SER A 438 2.56 -21.17 -10.23
CA SER A 438 2.94 -21.63 -8.89
C SER A 438 1.96 -21.19 -7.80
N LEU A 439 0.95 -20.37 -8.12
CA LEU A 439 -0.03 -19.90 -7.14
C LEU A 439 -1.07 -21.00 -6.83
N PRO A 440 -1.46 -21.20 -5.57
CA PRO A 440 -2.46 -22.22 -5.23
C PRO A 440 -3.84 -21.89 -5.79
N GLU A 441 -4.43 -22.84 -6.54
CA GLU A 441 -5.79 -22.76 -7.08
C GLU A 441 -6.85 -22.38 -6.03
N TYR A 442 -6.66 -22.77 -4.77
CA TYR A 442 -7.54 -22.41 -3.66
C TYR A 442 -7.75 -20.89 -3.52
N TRP A 443 -6.70 -20.09 -3.79
CA TRP A 443 -6.76 -18.63 -3.69
C TRP A 443 -7.16 -17.96 -5.00
N ILE A 444 -6.77 -18.51 -6.14
CA ILE A 444 -6.95 -17.84 -7.44
C ILE A 444 -8.20 -18.26 -8.20
N ALA A 445 -8.66 -19.51 -8.07
CA ALA A 445 -9.86 -20.00 -8.77
C ALA A 445 -11.15 -19.25 -8.37
N PRO A 446 -11.37 -18.88 -7.08
CA PRO A 446 -12.54 -18.09 -6.70
C PRO A 446 -12.61 -16.70 -7.35
N LEU A 447 -11.48 -16.16 -7.82
CA LEU A 447 -11.41 -14.88 -8.51
C LEU A 447 -11.99 -14.92 -9.94
N ARG A 448 -12.22 -16.11 -10.50
CA ARG A 448 -12.92 -16.35 -11.79
C ARG A 448 -12.38 -15.52 -12.96
N ASN A 449 -11.09 -15.16 -12.92
CA ASN A 449 -10.46 -14.27 -13.88
C ASN A 449 -11.30 -13.01 -14.18
N ARG A 450 -11.81 -12.35 -13.13
CA ARG A 450 -12.72 -11.22 -13.26
C ARG A 450 -12.60 -10.24 -12.10
N VAL A 451 -12.47 -8.95 -12.41
CA VAL A 451 -12.53 -7.83 -11.46
C VAL A 451 -13.76 -6.98 -11.73
N SER A 452 -14.56 -6.70 -10.71
CA SER A 452 -15.63 -5.69 -10.79
C SER A 452 -15.05 -4.30 -10.55
N SER A 453 -15.39 -3.31 -11.36
CA SER A 453 -14.86 -1.94 -11.21
C SER A 453 -15.81 -0.89 -11.76
N THR A 454 -15.78 0.31 -11.18
CA THR A 454 -16.43 1.48 -11.79
C THR A 454 -15.54 2.29 -12.72
N LEU A 455 -14.27 1.92 -12.87
CA LEU A 455 -13.38 2.54 -13.84
C LEU A 455 -13.81 2.22 -15.26
N SER A 456 -13.82 3.24 -16.11
CA SER A 456 -14.25 3.12 -17.50
C SER A 456 -13.42 2.06 -18.24
N GLY A 457 -14.08 1.04 -18.77
CA GLY A 457 -13.44 -0.02 -19.57
C GLY A 457 -12.72 -1.12 -18.78
N PHE A 458 -12.84 -1.15 -17.43
CA PHE A 458 -12.25 -2.18 -16.58
C PHE A 458 -13.27 -3.09 -15.89
N ASP A 459 -14.56 -2.77 -15.91
CA ASP A 459 -15.56 -3.65 -15.30
C ASP A 459 -15.60 -5.03 -15.98
N GLY A 460 -15.42 -6.08 -15.19
CA GLY A 460 -15.36 -7.47 -15.65
C GLY A 460 -14.05 -7.88 -16.32
N ILE A 461 -13.00 -7.05 -16.29
CA ILE A 461 -11.70 -7.39 -16.91
C ILE A 461 -11.05 -8.59 -16.22
N GLY A 462 -10.37 -9.43 -17.01
CA GLY A 462 -9.58 -10.55 -16.51
C GLY A 462 -8.15 -10.17 -16.14
N PHE A 463 -7.56 -10.94 -15.21
CA PHE A 463 -6.16 -10.78 -14.79
C PHE A 463 -5.18 -11.18 -15.91
N ASP A 464 -5.58 -12.11 -16.77
CA ASP A 464 -4.83 -12.47 -17.98
C ASP A 464 -4.71 -11.28 -18.95
N GLU A 465 -5.82 -10.58 -19.20
CA GLU A 465 -5.87 -9.40 -20.04
C GLU A 465 -5.12 -8.22 -19.40
N LEU A 466 -5.26 -8.03 -18.08
CA LEU A 466 -4.46 -7.05 -17.34
C LEU A 466 -2.97 -7.31 -17.50
N ALA A 467 -2.51 -8.56 -17.33
CA ALA A 467 -1.11 -8.94 -17.51
C ALA A 467 -0.63 -8.70 -18.95
N ARG A 468 -1.45 -9.06 -19.95
CA ARG A 468 -1.13 -8.82 -21.37
C ARG A 468 -0.99 -7.32 -21.67
N ARG A 469 -1.86 -6.47 -21.11
CA ARG A 469 -1.79 -5.01 -21.25
C ARG A 469 -0.55 -4.44 -20.57
N THR A 470 -0.22 -4.88 -19.36
CA THR A 470 1.01 -4.48 -18.66
C THR A 470 2.26 -4.79 -19.49
N LEU A 471 2.32 -5.97 -20.11
CA LEU A 471 3.47 -6.36 -20.94
C LEU A 471 3.50 -5.68 -22.32
N ALA A 472 2.35 -5.23 -22.83
CA ALA A 472 2.34 -4.37 -24.00
C ALA A 472 3.03 -3.04 -23.68
N VAL A 473 2.64 -2.40 -22.57
CA VAL A 473 3.29 -1.17 -22.08
C VAL A 473 4.79 -1.39 -21.84
N ALA A 474 5.16 -2.47 -21.15
CA ALA A 474 6.57 -2.77 -20.85
C ALA A 474 7.45 -2.93 -22.11
N ARG A 475 6.87 -3.34 -23.24
CA ARG A 475 7.59 -3.48 -24.52
C ARG A 475 7.76 -2.15 -25.26
N ASP A 476 6.88 -1.20 -24.98
CA ASP A 476 6.85 0.11 -25.63
C ASP A 476 7.68 1.17 -24.86
N MET A 477 8.17 0.83 -23.65
CA MET A 477 9.09 1.61 -22.82
C MET A 477 10.55 1.19 -23.01
#